data_AF-A0A261VEX7-F1
#
_entry.id   AF-A0A261VEX7-F1
#
_cell.length_a   1.000
_cell.length_b   1.000
_cell.length_c   1.000
_cell.angle_alpha   90.00
_cell.angle_beta   90.00
_cell.angle_gamma   90.00
#
_symmetry.space_group_name_H-M   'P 1'
#
loop_
_entity.id
_entity.type
_entity.pdbx_description
1 polymer ?
#
loop_
_entity_poly.entity_id
_entity_poly.type
_entity_poly.pdbx_seq_one_letter_code
_entity_poly.pdbx_strand_id
1 'polypeptide(L)'
;MISTEHVISETPFVIRRRVKWGDCDPAGVVYTVMFGEYVISAAELFYGRLLGGTPQRLKDEHGFGTPTRALAFDFRASLWPDEEFDMSVAVEHIGQRTYTLHIAGSVRGEPAFDARLTPICVARGERRAIPVPPVMRDALLAYQAACGQAALSRSSMQ
;
A
#
# COMPACT_ATOMS: atom_id res chain seq x y z
N MET A 1 16.34 -18.40 3.85
CA MET A 1 15.08 -18.36 3.07
C MET A 1 15.07 -17.03 2.32
N ILE A 2 14.88 -17.03 1.00
CA ILE A 2 14.79 -15.79 0.22
C ILE A 2 13.33 -15.35 0.23
N SER A 3 13.02 -14.19 0.80
CA SER A 3 11.67 -13.62 0.72
C SER A 3 11.46 -12.98 -0.66
N THR A 4 10.27 -13.16 -1.25
CA THR A 4 9.89 -12.47 -2.50
C THR A 4 9.25 -11.11 -2.25
N GLU A 5 8.90 -10.80 -1.00
CA GLU A 5 8.28 -9.54 -0.59
C GLU A 5 8.66 -9.24 0.86
N HIS A 6 9.15 -8.03 1.15
CA HIS A 6 9.47 -7.61 2.51
C HIS A 6 9.51 -6.09 2.64
N VAL A 7 9.26 -5.60 3.86
CA VAL A 7 9.37 -4.18 4.19
C VAL A 7 10.85 -3.80 4.30
N ILE A 8 11.25 -2.73 3.61
CA ILE A 8 12.63 -2.20 3.62
C ILE A 8 12.75 -0.83 4.31
N SER A 9 11.62 -0.16 4.53
CA SER A 9 11.53 1.11 5.28
C SER A 9 10.14 1.25 5.87
N GLU A 10 10.03 1.86 7.06
CA GLU A 10 8.73 2.13 7.69
C GLU A 10 8.26 3.58 7.51
N THR A 11 9.18 4.56 7.35
CA THR A 11 8.83 5.99 7.19
C THR A 11 9.79 6.68 6.19
N PRO A 12 9.40 6.81 4.90
CA PRO A 12 8.17 6.31 4.29
C PRO A 12 8.11 4.78 4.31
N PHE A 13 6.90 4.24 4.28
CA PHE A 13 6.69 2.79 4.19
C PHE A 13 7.02 2.33 2.78
N VAL A 14 8.01 1.45 2.67
CA VAL A 14 8.49 0.91 1.39
C VAL A 14 8.59 -0.59 1.47
N ILE A 15 7.99 -1.28 0.50
CA ILE A 15 8.04 -2.72 0.34
C ILE A 15 8.89 -3.03 -0.89
N ARG A 16 9.86 -3.92 -0.75
CA ARG A 16 10.56 -4.51 -1.89
C ARG A 16 9.89 -5.82 -2.30
N ARG A 17 9.68 -5.99 -3.60
CA ARG A 17 9.12 -7.21 -4.17
C ARG A 17 9.91 -7.65 -5.40
N ARG A 18 10.01 -8.96 -5.60
CA ARG A 18 10.52 -9.58 -6.83
C ARG A 18 9.38 -10.05 -7.71
N VAL A 19 9.44 -9.72 -8.99
CA VAL A 19 8.52 -10.23 -10.00
C VAL A 19 8.68 -11.74 -10.14
N LYS A 20 7.60 -12.49 -9.92
CA LYS A 20 7.60 -13.95 -10.07
C LYS A 20 7.24 -14.29 -11.51
N TRP A 21 7.83 -15.37 -12.05
CA TRP A 21 7.46 -15.88 -13.36
C TRP A 21 5.94 -16.16 -13.49
N GLY A 22 5.32 -16.66 -12.41
CA GLY A 22 3.88 -16.92 -12.38
C GLY A 22 2.99 -15.66 -12.37
N ASP A 23 3.57 -14.48 -12.17
CA ASP A 23 2.84 -13.21 -12.26
C ASP A 23 2.80 -12.67 -13.70
N CYS A 24 3.55 -13.27 -14.63
CA CYS A 24 3.69 -12.80 -16.01
C CYS A 24 2.70 -13.45 -16.97
N ASP A 25 2.38 -12.74 -18.05
CA ASP A 25 1.54 -13.23 -19.15
C ASP A 25 2.38 -13.56 -20.41
N PRO A 26 1.78 -14.02 -21.53
CA PRO A 26 2.52 -14.36 -22.75
C PRO A 26 3.31 -13.21 -23.41
N ALA A 27 3.10 -11.95 -23.01
CA ALA A 27 3.94 -10.84 -23.45
C ALA A 27 5.31 -10.81 -22.75
N GLY A 28 5.52 -11.67 -21.74
CA GLY A 28 6.79 -11.82 -21.03
C GLY A 28 7.00 -10.82 -19.90
N VAL A 29 5.95 -10.07 -19.54
CA VAL A 29 5.95 -9.07 -18.46
C VAL A 29 4.79 -9.33 -17.50
N VAL A 30 4.77 -8.66 -16.35
CA VAL A 30 3.70 -8.81 -15.35
C VAL A 30 2.32 -8.60 -16.00
N TYR A 31 1.45 -9.58 -15.80
CA TYR A 31 0.05 -9.51 -16.21
C TYR A 31 -0.65 -8.36 -15.50
N THR A 32 -1.37 -7.51 -16.24
CA THR A 32 -1.98 -6.28 -15.70
C THR A 32 -2.81 -6.49 -14.43
N VAL A 33 -3.51 -7.61 -14.29
CA VAL A 33 -4.34 -7.89 -13.10
C VAL A 33 -3.49 -8.09 -11.83
N MET A 34 -2.24 -8.55 -11.95
CA MET A 34 -1.35 -8.80 -10.82
C MET A 34 -0.96 -7.52 -10.07
N PHE A 35 -0.97 -6.37 -10.74
CA PHE A 35 -0.74 -5.09 -10.06
C PHE A 35 -1.80 -4.79 -8.99
N GLY A 36 -3.03 -5.29 -9.15
CA GLY A 36 -4.06 -5.23 -8.12
C GLY A 36 -3.67 -6.03 -6.86
N GLU A 37 -3.08 -7.21 -7.03
CA GLU A 37 -2.57 -8.01 -5.91
C GLU A 37 -1.38 -7.31 -5.23
N TYR A 38 -0.44 -6.76 -6.01
CA TYR A 38 0.72 -6.04 -5.46
C TYR A 38 0.29 -4.87 -4.58
N VAL A 39 -0.67 -4.07 -5.06
CA VAL A 39 -1.22 -2.93 -4.32
C VAL A 39 -2.00 -3.35 -3.07
N ILE A 40 -2.78 -4.43 -3.15
CA ILE A 40 -3.50 -4.95 -1.98
C ILE A 40 -2.53 -5.51 -0.94
N SER A 41 -1.49 -6.25 -1.36
CA SER A 41 -0.46 -6.76 -0.45
C SER A 41 0.28 -5.62 0.25
N ALA A 42 0.70 -4.59 -0.50
CA ALA A 42 1.32 -3.39 0.04
C ALA A 42 0.44 -2.70 1.09
N ALA A 43 -0.87 -2.57 0.81
CA ALA A 43 -1.82 -1.98 1.74
C ALA A 43 -2.00 -2.83 3.02
N GLU A 44 -2.05 -4.16 2.90
CA GLU A 44 -2.18 -5.06 4.06
C GLU A 44 -0.92 -5.03 4.95
N LEU A 45 0.28 -5.06 4.37
CA LEU A 45 1.53 -4.87 5.11
C LEU A 45 1.54 -3.50 5.82
N PHE A 46 1.10 -2.45 5.13
CA PHE A 46 1.00 -1.12 5.70
C PHE A 46 0.02 -1.05 6.87
N TYR A 47 -1.15 -1.68 6.77
CA TYR A 47 -2.09 -1.79 7.90
C TYR A 47 -1.51 -2.58 9.06
N GLY A 48 -0.77 -3.65 8.76
CA GLY A 48 -0.09 -4.44 9.79
C GLY A 48 0.88 -3.59 10.58
N ARG A 49 1.66 -2.74 9.90
CA ARG A 49 2.49 -1.74 10.57
C ARG A 49 1.65 -0.75 11.38
N LEU A 50 0.65 -0.11 10.78
CA LEU A 50 -0.13 0.95 11.43
C LEU A 50 -0.82 0.47 12.72
N LEU A 51 -1.32 -0.77 12.71
CA LEU A 51 -2.07 -1.35 13.82
C LEU A 51 -1.18 -2.18 14.77
N GLY A 52 0.09 -2.41 14.43
CA GLY A 52 1.04 -3.13 15.27
C GLY A 52 0.92 -4.66 15.26
N GLY A 53 0.61 -5.27 14.13
CA GLY A 53 0.55 -6.74 14.02
C GLY A 53 -0.15 -7.27 12.77
N THR A 54 -0.88 -8.37 12.90
CA THR A 54 -1.55 -9.01 11.75
C THR A 54 -2.79 -8.21 11.35
N PRO A 55 -2.84 -7.63 10.13
CA PRO A 55 -3.84 -6.62 9.77
C PRO A 55 -5.29 -7.12 9.82
N GLN A 56 -5.56 -8.34 9.34
CA GLN A 56 -6.93 -8.89 9.37
C GLN A 56 -7.42 -9.12 10.80
N ARG A 57 -6.58 -9.73 11.64
CA ARG A 57 -6.88 -9.96 13.07
C ARG A 57 -7.17 -8.65 13.80
N LEU A 58 -6.31 -7.64 13.62
CA LEU A 58 -6.47 -6.35 14.30
C LEU A 58 -7.71 -5.59 13.81
N LYS A 59 -7.99 -5.63 12.50
CA LYS A 59 -9.24 -5.10 11.94
C LYS A 59 -10.48 -5.80 12.53
N ASP A 60 -10.41 -7.10 12.74
CA ASP A 60 -11.48 -7.88 13.38
C ASP A 60 -11.65 -7.52 14.86
N GLU A 61 -10.56 -7.42 15.62
CA GLU A 61 -10.56 -6.99 17.03
C GLU A 61 -11.17 -5.58 17.20
N HIS A 62 -10.93 -4.70 16.23
CA HIS A 62 -11.52 -3.35 16.18
C HIS A 62 -12.88 -3.27 15.47
N GLY A 63 -13.44 -4.40 15.00
CA GLY A 63 -14.79 -4.49 14.46
C GLY A 63 -15.01 -3.85 13.07
N PHE A 64 -13.97 -3.66 12.26
CA PHE A 64 -14.10 -3.08 10.92
C PHE A 64 -13.36 -3.84 9.82
N GLY A 65 -13.77 -3.63 8.56
CA GLY A 65 -13.06 -4.08 7.37
C GLY A 65 -12.74 -2.90 6.45
N THR A 66 -11.81 -3.13 5.51
CA THR A 66 -11.32 -2.10 4.57
C THR A 66 -11.44 -2.56 3.12
N PRO A 67 -12.62 -3.01 2.63
CA PRO A 67 -12.78 -3.37 1.23
C PRO A 67 -12.45 -2.20 0.30
N THR A 68 -11.99 -2.52 -0.90
CA THR A 68 -11.66 -1.55 -1.94
C THR A 68 -12.93 -0.92 -2.51
N ARG A 69 -13.09 0.40 -2.35
CA ARG A 69 -14.16 1.17 -3.01
C ARG A 69 -13.77 1.60 -4.42
N ALA A 70 -12.52 2.01 -4.59
CA ALA A 70 -11.97 2.39 -5.89
C ALA A 70 -10.50 2.01 -5.97
N LEU A 71 -10.04 1.72 -7.18
CA LEU A 71 -8.65 1.42 -7.50
C LEU A 71 -8.37 2.00 -8.89
N ALA A 72 -7.33 2.83 -9.00
CA ALA A 72 -6.89 3.42 -10.25
C ALA A 72 -5.39 3.20 -10.44
N PHE A 73 -4.95 3.04 -11.69
CA PHE A 73 -3.56 2.84 -12.07
C PHE A 73 -3.17 3.77 -13.22
N ASP A 74 -1.92 4.22 -13.18
CA ASP A 74 -1.16 4.77 -14.30
C ASP A 74 0.09 3.89 -14.48
N PHE A 75 0.23 3.24 -15.63
CA PHE A 75 1.33 2.31 -15.92
C PHE A 75 2.37 3.00 -16.80
N ARG A 76 3.61 3.07 -16.34
CA ARG A 76 4.70 3.83 -16.97
C ARG A 76 5.84 2.97 -17.51
N ALA A 77 6.06 1.81 -16.90
CA ALA A 77 7.05 0.84 -17.37
C ALA A 77 6.57 -0.60 -17.15
N SER A 78 7.07 -1.51 -17.99
CA SER A 78 6.85 -2.94 -17.81
C SER A 78 7.75 -3.49 -16.70
N LEU A 79 7.20 -4.41 -15.91
CA LEU A 79 7.93 -5.20 -14.93
C LEU A 79 8.25 -6.59 -15.52
N TRP A 80 9.53 -6.94 -15.54
CA TRP A 80 10.03 -8.18 -16.14
C TRP A 80 10.30 -9.25 -15.07
N PRO A 81 10.28 -10.54 -15.43
CA PRO A 81 10.64 -11.63 -14.54
C PRO A 81 11.96 -11.37 -13.80
N ASP A 82 11.99 -11.73 -12.51
CA ASP A 82 13.14 -11.59 -11.62
C ASP A 82 13.60 -10.16 -11.31
N GLU A 83 12.98 -9.13 -11.87
CA GLU A 83 13.23 -7.75 -11.43
C GLU A 83 12.79 -7.54 -9.98
N GLU A 84 13.61 -6.80 -9.22
CA GLU A 84 13.19 -6.21 -7.96
C GLU A 84 12.64 -4.82 -8.21
N PHE A 85 11.48 -4.54 -7.63
CA PHE A 85 10.85 -3.23 -7.64
C PHE A 85 10.40 -2.87 -6.22
N ASP A 86 10.37 -1.58 -5.94
CA ASP A 86 9.99 -1.03 -4.65
C ASP A 86 8.62 -0.36 -4.77
N MET A 87 7.75 -0.57 -3.79
CA MET A 87 6.46 0.11 -3.66
C MET A 87 6.50 1.01 -2.44
N SER A 88 6.38 2.31 -2.64
CA SER A 88 6.22 3.29 -1.56
C SER A 88 4.74 3.58 -1.30
N VAL A 89 4.35 3.73 -0.03
CA VAL A 89 2.97 4.02 0.36
C VAL A 89 2.87 5.40 0.97
N ALA A 90 1.99 6.25 0.42
CA ALA A 90 1.63 7.54 0.99
C ALA A 90 0.13 7.58 1.31
N VAL A 91 -0.25 8.27 2.37
CA VAL A 91 -1.66 8.57 2.67
C VAL A 91 -1.98 9.90 2.01
N GLU A 92 -2.77 9.86 0.94
CA GLU A 92 -3.10 11.03 0.10
C GLU A 92 -4.29 11.81 0.67
N HIS A 93 -5.31 11.10 1.18
CA HIS A 93 -6.53 11.72 1.69
C HIS A 93 -7.20 10.87 2.77
N ILE A 94 -7.79 11.51 3.80
CA ILE A 94 -8.57 10.85 4.85
C ILE A 94 -9.96 11.50 4.91
N GLY A 95 -10.96 10.86 4.30
CA GLY A 95 -12.35 11.31 4.30
C GLY A 95 -13.13 10.81 5.51
N GLN A 96 -14.46 10.97 5.50
CA GLN A 96 -15.31 10.54 6.62
C GLN A 96 -15.36 9.01 6.76
N ARG A 97 -15.55 8.28 5.66
CA ARG A 97 -15.75 6.80 5.61
C ARG A 97 -14.71 6.07 4.75
N THR A 98 -13.88 6.82 4.04
CA THR A 98 -12.87 6.32 3.10
C THR A 98 -11.56 7.04 3.35
N TYR A 99 -10.47 6.46 2.89
CA TYR A 99 -9.18 7.12 2.76
C TYR A 99 -8.55 6.68 1.43
N THR A 100 -7.55 7.41 0.96
CA THR A 100 -6.82 7.08 -0.27
C THR A 100 -5.36 6.87 0.06
N LEU A 101 -4.85 5.71 -0.36
CA LEU A 101 -3.43 5.39 -0.36
C LEU A 101 -2.91 5.58 -1.79
N HIS A 102 -1.87 6.40 -1.93
CA HIS A 102 -1.07 6.46 -3.14
C HIS A 102 0.07 5.46 -3.00
N ILE A 103 0.16 4.51 -3.93
CA ILE A 103 1.17 3.45 -3.95
C ILE A 103 1.95 3.60 -5.24
N ALA A 104 3.19 4.09 -5.12
CA ALA A 104 4.06 4.33 -6.26
C ALA A 104 5.11 3.21 -6.35
N GLY A 105 5.12 2.52 -7.49
CA GLY A 105 6.09 1.49 -7.82
C GLY A 105 7.28 2.06 -8.59
N SER A 106 8.49 1.68 -8.22
CA SER A 106 9.71 2.02 -8.96
C SER A 106 10.56 0.78 -9.23
N VAL A 107 11.15 0.71 -10.42
CA VAL A 107 12.04 -0.38 -10.85
C VAL A 107 13.27 0.25 -11.48
N ARG A 108 14.46 -0.26 -11.16
CA ARG A 108 15.74 0.30 -11.66
C ARG A 108 15.91 1.82 -11.39
N GLY A 109 15.31 2.31 -10.31
CA GLY A 109 15.34 3.74 -9.95
C GLY A 109 14.34 4.63 -10.69
N GLU A 110 13.54 4.06 -11.60
CA GLU A 110 12.57 4.80 -12.42
C GLU A 110 11.11 4.46 -12.03
N PRO A 111 10.15 5.38 -12.20
CA PRO A 111 8.74 5.10 -11.96
C PRO A 111 8.20 3.99 -12.88
N ALA A 112 7.59 2.96 -12.30
CA ALA A 112 6.96 1.86 -13.02
C ALA A 112 5.44 2.00 -13.09
N PHE A 113 4.81 2.37 -11.98
CA PHE A 113 3.37 2.63 -11.92
C PHE A 113 3.01 3.55 -10.76
N ASP A 114 1.89 4.24 -10.90
CA ASP A 114 1.21 4.93 -9.80
C ASP A 114 -0.16 4.31 -9.58
N ALA A 115 -0.46 3.91 -8.36
CA ALA A 115 -1.76 3.39 -7.97
C ALA A 115 -2.42 4.27 -6.91
N ARG A 116 -3.73 4.49 -7.05
CA ARG A 116 -4.56 5.07 -5.97
C ARG A 116 -5.56 4.03 -5.51
N LEU A 117 -5.32 3.49 -4.33
CA LEU A 117 -6.22 2.58 -3.64
C LEU A 117 -7.10 3.38 -2.69
N THR A 118 -8.42 3.32 -2.85
CA THR A 118 -9.38 3.96 -1.95
C THR A 118 -10.20 2.91 -1.19
N PRO A 119 -9.80 2.54 0.03
CA PRO A 119 -10.61 1.69 0.88
C PRO A 119 -11.82 2.44 1.46
N ILE A 120 -12.90 1.70 1.71
CA ILE A 120 -14.03 2.14 2.52
C ILE A 120 -14.07 1.34 3.82
N CYS A 121 -14.31 2.00 4.94
CA CYS A 121 -14.49 1.31 6.22
C CYS A 121 -15.92 0.74 6.30
N VAL A 122 -16.03 -0.55 6.62
CA VAL A 122 -17.31 -1.25 6.82
C VAL A 122 -17.31 -1.92 8.18
N ALA A 123 -18.46 -2.02 8.84
CA ALA A 123 -18.59 -2.82 10.07
C ALA A 123 -18.38 -4.31 9.75
N ARG A 124 -17.65 -5.05 10.60
CA ARG A 124 -17.54 -6.51 10.43
C ARG A 124 -18.89 -7.18 10.67
N GLY A 125 -19.17 -8.25 9.93
CA GLY A 125 -20.44 -8.97 9.99
C GLY A 125 -21.61 -8.29 9.26
N GLU A 126 -21.45 -7.05 8.80
CA GLU A 126 -22.51 -6.27 8.14
C GLU A 126 -22.04 -5.68 6.80
N ARG A 127 -22.93 -5.58 5.81
CA ARG A 127 -22.66 -4.85 4.57
C ARG A 127 -22.98 -3.36 4.71
N ARG A 128 -22.40 -2.72 5.74
CA ARG A 128 -22.69 -1.32 6.08
C ARG A 128 -21.39 -0.54 6.26
N ALA A 129 -21.22 0.50 5.45
CA ALA A 129 -20.10 1.40 5.61
C ALA A 129 -20.21 2.18 6.93
N ILE A 130 -19.08 2.55 7.52
CA ILE A 130 -18.99 3.30 8.78
C ILE A 130 -18.00 4.45 8.62
N PRO A 131 -18.01 5.46 9.51
CA PRO A 131 -16.90 6.39 9.61
C PRO A 131 -15.57 5.64 9.76
N VAL A 132 -14.47 6.18 9.23
CA VAL A 132 -13.13 5.65 9.47
C VAL A 132 -12.93 5.57 10.99
N PRO A 133 -12.74 4.37 11.56
CA PRO A 133 -12.62 4.19 13.00
C PRO A 133 -11.49 5.05 13.57
N PRO A 134 -11.63 5.62 14.78
CA PRO A 134 -10.59 6.47 15.39
C PRO A 134 -9.21 5.83 15.36
N VAL A 135 -9.10 4.54 15.72
CA VAL A 135 -7.82 3.79 15.69
C VAL A 135 -7.12 3.83 14.32
N MET A 136 -7.88 3.71 13.23
CA MET A 136 -7.33 3.77 11.88
C MET A 136 -7.05 5.22 11.46
N ARG A 137 -7.97 6.15 11.77
CA ARG A 137 -7.80 7.57 11.44
C ARG A 137 -6.55 8.16 12.11
N ASP A 138 -6.37 7.90 13.39
CA ASP A 138 -5.27 8.43 14.18
C ASP A 138 -3.93 7.85 13.70
N ALA A 139 -3.89 6.55 13.38
CA ALA A 139 -2.71 5.90 12.80
C ALA A 139 -2.33 6.46 11.42
N LEU A 140 -3.32 6.70 10.55
CA LEU A 140 -3.11 7.32 9.23
C LEU A 140 -2.56 8.75 9.36
N LEU A 141 -3.13 9.56 10.26
CA LEU A 141 -2.68 10.94 10.53
C LEU A 141 -1.26 10.96 11.11
N ALA A 142 -0.97 10.09 12.07
CA ALA A 142 0.36 9.97 12.66
C ALA A 142 1.42 9.61 11.60
N TYR A 143 1.08 8.68 10.70
CA TYR A 143 1.97 8.32 9.59
C TYR A 143 2.20 9.48 8.61
N GLN A 144 1.15 10.24 8.24
CA GLN A 144 1.30 11.43 7.40
C GLN A 144 2.26 12.44 8.02
N ALA A 145 2.10 12.73 9.32
CA ALA A 145 2.97 13.65 10.05
C ALA A 145 4.43 13.15 10.08
N ALA A 146 4.65 11.86 10.35
CA ALA A 146 5.98 11.27 10.38
C ALA A 146 6.68 11.33 9.00
N CYS A 147 5.94 11.09 7.91
CA CYS A 147 6.48 11.23 6.55
C CYS A 147 6.87 12.68 6.22
N GLY A 148 6.03 13.65 6.60
CA GLY A 148 6.35 15.07 6.42
C GLY A 148 7.64 15.48 7.14
N GLN A 149 7.82 15.04 8.39
CA GLN A 149 9.04 15.29 9.16
C GLN A 149 10.27 14.64 8.52
N ALA A 150 10.15 13.39 8.04
CA ALA A 150 11.24 12.67 7.40
C ALA A 150 11.63 13.23 6.01
N ALA A 151 10.73 13.96 5.35
CA ALA A 151 11.03 14.68 4.12
C ALA A 151 11.84 15.96 4.42
N LEU A 152 11.40 16.73 5.42
CA LEU A 152 12.09 17.97 5.85
C LEU A 152 13.53 17.70 6.32
N SER A 153 13.75 16.64 7.11
CA SER A 153 15.10 16.29 7.59
C SER A 153 16.07 15.91 6.47
N ARG A 154 15.58 15.30 5.39
CA ARG A 154 16.38 14.98 4.20
C ARG A 154 16.75 16.22 3.39
N SER A 155 15.85 17.20 3.31
CA SER A 155 16.12 18.47 2.61
C SER A 155 17.10 19.37 3.34
N SER A 156 17.20 19.31 4.67
CA SER A 156 18.16 20.11 5.46
C SER A 156 19.59 19.54 5.49
N MET A 157 19.81 18.35 4.91
CA MET A 157 21.10 17.64 4.91
C MET A 157 21.80 17.68 3.54
N GLN A 158 21.18 18.33 2.55
CA GLN A 158 21.75 18.70 1.24
C GLN A 158 22.07 20.19 1.23
#